data_AF-A0A2S8PTV2-F1
#
_entry.id   AF-A0A2S8PTV2-F1
#
_cell.length_a   1.000
_cell.length_b   1.000
_cell.length_c   1.000
_cell.angle_alpha   90.00
_cell.angle_beta   90.00
_cell.angle_gamma   90.00
#
_symmetry.space_group_name_H-M   'P 1'
#
loop_
_entity.id
_entity.type
_entity.pdbx_description
1 polymer ?
#
loop_
_entity_poly.entity_id
_entity_poly.type
_entity_poly.pdbx_seq_one_letter_code
_entity_poly.pdbx_strand_id
1 'polypeptide(L)'
;MRGKAAGDLDALKREYNTLKDLRIKSQKEFAKNPENKANLSILEKKIHNVERSQEMNRVLNNAGLPDTKANNHMIIDKLLDSAKSVTPENRKTSVVVSGNNGEIRVYATWTILPDGSKRLSTVQTGTFK
;
A
#
# COMPACT_ATOMS: atom_id res chain seq x y z
N MET A 1 -4.09 4.50 -1.66
CA MET A 1 -5.54 4.20 -1.54
C MET A 1 -6.25 4.23 -2.88
N ARG A 2 -6.05 5.25 -3.72
CA ARG A 2 -6.84 5.49 -4.94
C ARG A 2 -6.19 5.01 -6.24
N GLY A 3 -5.36 3.96 -6.22
CA GLY A 3 -4.74 3.42 -7.44
C GLY A 3 -3.64 4.29 -8.04
N LYS A 4 -3.39 5.47 -7.48
CA LYS A 4 -2.41 6.46 -7.94
C LYS A 4 -1.05 6.30 -7.25
N ALA A 5 -0.64 5.06 -6.96
CA ALA A 5 0.72 4.84 -6.46
C ALA A 5 1.73 5.16 -7.56
N ALA A 6 2.89 5.71 -7.19
CA ALA A 6 3.90 6.10 -8.15
C ALA A 6 4.56 4.89 -8.81
N GLY A 7 4.78 4.98 -10.12
CA GLY A 7 5.43 3.95 -10.95
C GLY A 7 4.52 3.38 -12.02
N ASP A 8 5.05 3.20 -13.22
CA ASP A 8 4.39 2.47 -14.30
C ASP A 8 4.51 0.96 -14.02
N LEU A 9 3.36 0.31 -13.76
CA LEU A 9 3.31 -1.11 -13.42
C LEU A 9 3.90 -2.00 -14.51
N ASP A 10 3.66 -1.67 -15.78
CA ASP A 10 4.12 -2.48 -16.90
C ASP A 10 5.63 -2.33 -17.09
N ALA A 11 6.15 -1.11 -16.96
CA ALA A 11 7.59 -0.88 -16.96
C ALA A 11 8.27 -1.61 -15.79
N LEU A 12 7.74 -1.51 -14.57
CA LEU A 12 8.28 -2.18 -13.39
C LEU A 12 8.27 -3.71 -13.55
N LYS A 13 7.18 -4.29 -14.09
CA LYS A 13 7.09 -5.74 -14.36
C LYS A 13 8.08 -6.19 -15.43
N ARG A 14 8.25 -5.42 -16.52
CA ARG A 14 9.24 -5.72 -17.57
C ARG A 14 10.66 -5.74 -16.99
N GLU A 15 11.03 -4.75 -16.21
CA GLU A 15 12.35 -4.65 -15.58
C GLU A 15 12.58 -5.81 -14.59
N TYR A 16 11.60 -6.07 -13.72
CA TYR A 16 11.66 -7.18 -12.78
C TYR A 16 11.81 -8.53 -13.48
N ASN A 17 11.01 -8.79 -14.52
CA ASN A 17 11.07 -10.04 -15.27
C ASN A 17 12.39 -10.20 -16.01
N THR A 18 12.94 -9.13 -16.58
CA THR A 18 14.26 -9.16 -17.24
C THR A 18 15.36 -9.58 -16.24
N LEU A 19 15.36 -8.97 -15.05
CA LEU A 19 16.35 -9.24 -14.02
C LEU A 19 16.17 -10.64 -13.38
N LYS A 20 14.91 -11.07 -13.22
CA LYS A 20 14.56 -12.41 -12.76
C LYS A 20 14.98 -13.48 -13.77
N ASP A 21 14.77 -13.24 -15.06
CA ASP A 21 15.18 -14.15 -16.12
C ASP A 21 16.70 -14.26 -16.22
N LEU A 22 17.43 -13.15 -16.05
CA LEU A 22 18.89 -13.18 -15.97
C LEU A 22 19.37 -14.09 -14.82
N ARG A 23 18.73 -13.97 -13.64
CA ARG A 23 19.04 -14.82 -12.48
C ARG A 23 18.81 -16.31 -12.78
N ILE A 24 17.72 -16.64 -13.47
CA ILE A 24 17.35 -18.03 -13.81
C ILE A 24 18.27 -18.59 -14.89
N LYS A 25 18.51 -17.83 -15.97
CA LYS A 25 19.28 -18.28 -17.13
C LYS A 25 20.78 -18.32 -16.87
N SER A 26 21.31 -17.37 -16.10
CA SER A 26 22.74 -17.31 -15.78
C SER A 26 23.00 -16.69 -14.41
N GLN A 27 22.96 -17.52 -13.37
CA GLN A 27 23.24 -17.10 -12.00
C GLN A 27 24.66 -16.50 -11.84
N LYS A 28 25.64 -16.97 -12.63
CA LYS A 28 27.01 -16.42 -12.62
C LYS A 28 27.04 -14.97 -13.14
N GLU A 29 26.39 -14.70 -14.26
CA GLU A 29 26.29 -13.33 -14.80
C GLU A 29 25.48 -12.43 -13.88
N PHE A 30 24.39 -12.95 -13.30
CA PHE A 30 23.61 -12.23 -12.31
C PHE A 30 24.44 -11.83 -11.08
N ALA A 31 25.32 -12.71 -10.60
CA ALA A 31 26.15 -12.46 -9.42
C ALA A 31 27.31 -11.47 -9.67
N LYS A 32 27.66 -11.17 -10.93
CA LYS A 32 28.71 -10.18 -11.25
C LYS A 32 28.34 -8.77 -10.81
N ASN A 33 27.04 -8.43 -10.79
CA ASN A 33 26.57 -7.19 -10.20
C ASN A 33 25.88 -7.48 -8.85
N PRO A 34 26.49 -7.11 -7.71
CA PRO A 34 25.94 -7.35 -6.38
C PRO A 34 24.61 -6.62 -6.14
N GLU A 35 24.34 -5.53 -6.87
CA GLU A 35 23.11 -4.75 -6.75
C GLU A 35 21.90 -5.49 -7.33
N ASN A 36 22.09 -6.46 -8.22
CA ASN A 36 21.00 -7.17 -8.88
C ASN A 36 20.01 -7.80 -7.88
N LYS A 37 20.51 -8.32 -6.74
CA LYS A 37 19.66 -8.87 -5.68
C LYS A 37 18.86 -7.79 -4.98
N ALA A 38 19.48 -6.65 -4.69
CA ALA A 38 18.81 -5.51 -4.06
C ALA A 38 17.74 -4.92 -5.00
N ASN A 39 18.08 -4.76 -6.28
CA ASN A 39 17.19 -4.24 -7.32
C ASN A 39 15.96 -5.13 -7.51
N LEU A 40 16.10 -6.47 -7.51
CA LEU A 40 14.94 -7.36 -7.52
C LEU A 40 13.99 -7.10 -6.35
N SER A 41 14.51 -6.97 -5.12
CA SER A 41 13.69 -6.71 -3.94
C SER A 41 13.02 -5.34 -3.98
N ILE A 42 13.72 -4.32 -4.51
CA ILE A 42 13.17 -2.97 -4.69
C ILE A 42 12.03 -2.99 -5.72
N LEU A 43 12.24 -3.63 -6.88
CA LEU A 43 11.23 -3.75 -7.93
C LEU A 43 10.01 -4.52 -7.45
N GLU A 44 10.20 -5.64 -6.75
CA GLU A 44 9.12 -6.43 -6.15
C GLU A 44 8.27 -5.58 -5.19
N LYS A 45 8.91 -4.81 -4.30
CA LYS A 45 8.21 -3.90 -3.38
C LYS A 45 7.44 -2.80 -4.12
N LYS A 46 8.03 -2.21 -5.17
CA LYS A 46 7.35 -1.19 -5.99
C LYS A 46 6.11 -1.76 -6.67
N ILE A 47 6.25 -2.93 -7.32
CA ILE A 47 5.13 -3.64 -7.95
C ILE A 47 4.04 -3.93 -6.93
N HIS A 48 4.40 -4.53 -5.79
CA HIS A 48 3.45 -4.85 -4.73
C HIS A 48 2.66 -3.63 -4.25
N ASN A 49 3.33 -2.48 -4.09
CA ASN A 49 2.68 -1.23 -3.66
C ASN A 49 1.71 -0.68 -4.71
N VAL A 50 2.07 -0.76 -6.00
CA VAL A 50 1.19 -0.32 -7.09
C VAL A 50 -0.04 -1.20 -7.18
N GLU A 51 0.13 -2.52 -7.22
CA GLU A 51 -0.97 -3.50 -7.27
C GLU A 51 -1.89 -3.34 -6.07
N ARG A 52 -1.33 -3.19 -4.87
CA ARG A 52 -2.11 -2.95 -3.66
C ARG A 52 -2.93 -1.66 -3.74
N SER A 53 -2.34 -0.58 -4.25
CA SER A 53 -3.05 0.70 -4.38
C SER A 53 -4.21 0.60 -5.37
N GLN A 54 -4.01 -0.12 -6.49
CA GLN A 54 -5.05 -0.37 -7.49
C GLN A 54 -6.19 -1.23 -6.92
N GLU A 55 -5.84 -2.28 -6.18
CA GLU A 55 -6.83 -3.14 -5.53
C GLU A 55 -7.64 -2.39 -4.47
N MET A 56 -7.00 -1.56 -3.64
CA MET A 56 -7.70 -0.70 -2.69
C MET A 56 -8.69 0.23 -3.40
N ASN A 57 -8.31 0.78 -4.55
CA ASN A 57 -9.20 1.63 -5.33
C ASN A 57 -10.43 0.85 -5.82
N ARG A 58 -10.21 -0.36 -6.33
CA ARG A 58 -11.29 -1.24 -6.78
C ARG A 58 -12.26 -1.57 -5.63
N VAL A 59 -11.72 -1.97 -4.48
CA VAL A 59 -12.52 -2.28 -3.28
C VAL A 59 -13.36 -1.07 -2.85
N LEU A 60 -12.76 0.11 -2.75
CA LEU A 60 -13.47 1.36 -2.40
C LEU A 60 -14.58 1.70 -3.40
N ASN A 61 -14.31 1.60 -4.70
CA ASN A 61 -15.32 1.86 -5.73
C ASN A 61 -16.48 0.85 -5.64
N ASN A 62 -16.19 -0.43 -5.42
CA ASN A 62 -17.21 -1.47 -5.31
C ASN A 62 -18.17 -1.24 -4.13
N ALA A 63 -17.66 -0.71 -3.01
CA ALA A 63 -18.50 -0.32 -1.87
C ALA A 63 -19.26 1.00 -2.06
N GLY A 64 -19.14 1.66 -3.20
CA GLY A 64 -19.80 2.95 -3.46
C GLY A 64 -19.06 4.14 -2.85
N LEU A 65 -17.73 4.03 -2.69
CA LEU A 65 -16.87 5.12 -2.21
C LEU A 65 -15.89 5.57 -3.32
N PRO A 66 -16.36 6.18 -4.42
CA PRO A 66 -15.47 6.67 -5.49
C PRO A 66 -14.51 7.76 -5.00
N ASP A 67 -13.50 8.07 -5.82
CA ASP A 67 -12.47 9.07 -5.54
C ASP A 67 -13.04 10.50 -5.60
N THR A 68 -13.74 10.89 -4.54
CA THR A 68 -14.31 12.24 -4.36
C THR A 68 -13.72 12.91 -3.13
N LYS A 69 -13.72 14.25 -3.11
CA LYS A 69 -13.27 15.03 -1.94
C LYS A 69 -14.00 14.63 -0.66
N ALA A 70 -15.33 14.48 -0.73
CA ALA A 70 -16.15 14.11 0.42
C ALA A 70 -15.81 12.71 0.96
N ASN A 71 -15.70 11.71 0.09
CA ASN A 71 -15.35 10.35 0.50
C ASN A 71 -13.93 10.28 1.09
N ASN A 72 -12.99 10.98 0.46
CA ASN A 72 -11.60 11.04 0.95
C ASN A 72 -11.52 11.73 2.32
N HIS A 73 -12.24 12.83 2.52
CA HIS A 73 -12.30 13.54 3.80
C HIS A 73 -12.88 12.66 4.89
N MET A 74 -14.02 12.00 4.65
CA MET A 74 -14.63 11.07 5.59
C MET A 74 -13.69 9.94 6.02
N ILE A 75 -12.94 9.35 5.08
CA ILE A 75 -11.94 8.31 5.40
C ILE A 75 -10.81 8.90 6.25
N ILE A 76 -10.29 10.08 5.88
CA ILE A 76 -9.20 10.76 6.60
C ILE A 76 -9.63 11.06 8.04
N ASP A 77 -10.82 11.61 8.25
CA ASP A 77 -11.32 11.99 9.57
C ASP A 77 -11.43 10.77 10.49
N LYS A 78 -11.99 9.66 10.00
CA LYS A 78 -12.05 8.41 10.76
C LYS A 78 -10.65 7.88 11.10
N LEU A 79 -9.72 7.94 10.16
CA LEU A 79 -8.34 7.52 10.40
C LEU A 79 -7.66 8.38 11.48
N LEU A 80 -7.78 9.70 11.38
CA LEU A 80 -7.22 10.62 12.37
C LEU A 80 -7.82 10.44 13.76
N ASP A 81 -9.13 10.21 13.84
CA ASP A 81 -9.79 9.90 15.10
C ASP A 81 -9.27 8.59 15.71
N SER A 82 -9.13 7.53 14.89
CA SER A 82 -8.55 6.26 15.33
C SER A 82 -7.12 6.40 15.84
N ALA A 83 -6.35 7.38 15.32
CA ALA A 83 -4.97 7.60 15.73
C ALA A 83 -4.84 8.02 17.20
N LYS A 84 -5.91 8.55 17.81
CA LYS A 84 -5.91 8.95 19.23
C LYS A 84 -5.61 7.79 20.17
N SER A 85 -5.97 6.56 19.80
CA SER A 85 -5.73 5.35 20.60
C SER A 85 -4.36 4.69 20.35
N VAL A 86 -3.51 5.26 19.48
CA VAL A 86 -2.20 4.69 19.15
C VAL A 86 -1.21 4.90 20.28
N THR A 87 -0.56 3.82 20.68
CA THR A 87 0.52 3.81 21.67
C THR A 87 1.79 3.18 21.09
N PRO A 88 2.95 3.31 21.75
CA PRO A 88 4.18 2.65 21.30
C PRO A 88 4.03 1.13 21.16
N GLU A 89 3.22 0.50 22.02
CA GLU A 89 2.92 -0.93 22.07
C GLU A 89 1.92 -1.35 21.00
N ASN A 90 0.95 -0.48 20.68
CA ASN A 90 -0.03 -0.74 19.62
C ASN A 90 -0.12 0.42 18.62
N ARG A 91 0.58 0.25 17.51
CA ARG A 91 0.65 1.23 16.41
C ARG A 91 -0.28 0.93 15.24
N LYS A 92 -1.24 0.03 15.42
CA LYS A 92 -2.17 -0.38 14.37
C LYS A 92 -3.59 -0.05 14.79
N THR A 93 -4.33 0.57 13.87
CA THR A 93 -5.75 0.88 14.08
C THR A 93 -6.56 0.36 12.90
N SER A 94 -7.87 0.26 13.07
CA SER A 94 -8.79 -0.02 11.97
C SER A 94 -10.07 0.75 12.13
N VAL A 95 -10.63 1.22 11.03
CA VAL A 95 -11.91 1.91 10.96
C VAL A 95 -12.80 1.25 9.94
N VAL A 96 -14.11 1.28 10.16
CA VAL A 96 -15.10 0.85 9.18
C VAL A 96 -15.66 2.09 8.48
N VAL A 97 -15.63 2.09 7.16
CA VAL A 97 -16.23 3.12 6.30
C VAL A 97 -17.37 2.49 5.52
N SER A 98 -18.53 3.12 5.57
CA SER A 98 -19.75 2.64 4.91
C SER A 98 -19.95 3.48 3.65
N GLY A 99 -20.09 2.81 2.51
CA GLY A 99 -20.53 3.41 1.27
C GLY A 99 -21.88 2.85 0.86
N ASN A 100 -22.41 3.38 -0.24
CA ASN A 100 -23.77 3.06 -0.69
C ASN A 100 -23.98 1.56 -1.00
N ASN A 101 -22.91 0.82 -1.29
CA ASN A 101 -22.97 -0.58 -1.71
C ASN A 101 -22.31 -1.54 -0.71
N GLY A 102 -21.90 -1.06 0.47
CA GLY A 102 -21.32 -1.91 1.51
C GLY A 102 -20.31 -1.22 2.40
N GLU A 103 -19.74 -1.99 3.32
CA GLU A 103 -18.77 -1.51 4.30
C GLU A 103 -17.38 -2.07 4.04
N ILE A 104 -16.37 -1.24 4.28
CA ILE A 104 -14.96 -1.63 4.15
C ILE A 104 -14.26 -1.33 5.46
N ARG A 105 -13.45 -2.28 5.91
CA ARG A 105 -12.48 -2.04 6.98
C ARG A 105 -11.18 -1.50 6.40
N VAL A 106 -10.78 -0.33 6.86
CA VAL A 106 -9.49 0.29 6.54
C VAL A 106 -8.56 0.12 7.73
N TYR A 107 -7.44 -0.56 7.52
CA TYR A 107 -6.37 -0.74 8.49
C TYR A 107 -5.28 0.32 8.27
N ALA A 108 -4.78 0.86 9.37
CA ALA A 108 -3.73 1.86 9.38
C ALA A 108 -2.59 1.44 10.31
N THR A 109 -1.35 1.67 9.86
CA THR A 109 -0.16 1.59 10.72
C THR A 109 0.40 2.98 10.90
N TRP A 110 0.81 3.31 12.12
CA TRP A 110 1.26 4.65 12.50
C TRP A 110 2.72 4.65 12.96
N THR A 111 3.42 5.73 12.68
CA THR A 111 4.72 6.07 13.28
C THR A 111 4.48 7.11 14.36
N ILE A 112 4.92 6.83 15.58
CA ILE A 112 5.03 7.86 16.62
C ILE A 112 6.35 8.57 16.40
N LEU A 113 6.29 9.88 16.17
CA LEU A 113 7.47 10.73 15.97
C LEU A 113 8.07 11.12 17.34
N PRO A 114 9.33 11.62 17.38
CA PRO A 114 9.99 11.98 18.63
C PRO A 114 9.24 13.05 19.45
N ASP A 115 8.44 13.89 18.81
CA ASP A 115 7.58 14.90 19.43
C ASP A 115 6.25 14.34 19.97
N GLY A 116 6.02 13.03 19.87
CA GLY A 116 4.80 12.35 20.29
C GLY A 116 3.65 12.42 19.28
N SER A 117 3.81 13.16 18.18
CA SER A 117 2.84 13.20 17.10
C SER A 117 2.79 11.87 16.34
N LYS A 118 1.68 11.61 15.65
CA LYS A 118 1.39 10.33 15.01
C LYS A 118 1.24 10.53 13.52
N ARG A 119 2.10 9.89 12.73
CA ARG A 119 2.08 9.96 11.27
C ARG A 119 1.62 8.64 10.69
N LEU A 120 0.63 8.67 9.79
CA LEU A 120 0.17 7.49 9.06
C LEU A 120 1.31 6.95 8.18
N SER A 121 1.71 5.69 8.39
CA SER A 121 2.78 5.03 7.62
C SER A 121 2.23 4.22 6.46
N THR A 122 1.22 3.39 6.72
CA THR A 122 0.59 2.53 5.71
C THR A 122 -0.91 2.48 5.91
N VAL A 123 -1.63 2.32 4.81
CA VAL A 123 -3.08 2.18 4.79
C VAL A 123 -3.48 1.06 3.85
N GLN A 124 -4.42 0.23 4.28
CA GLN A 124 -4.77 -1.02 3.64
C GLN A 124 -6.27 -1.28 3.80
N THR A 125 -6.96 -1.74 2.76
CA THR A 125 -8.34 -2.23 2.92
C THR A 125 -8.33 -3.73 3.19
N GLY A 126 -9.16 -4.18 4.13
CA GLY A 126 -9.55 -5.59 4.21
C GLY A 126 -10.78 -5.82 3.34
N THR A 127 -10.79 -6.92 2.58
CA THR A 127 -12.04 -7.50 2.10
C THR A 127 -12.58 -8.40 3.20
N PHE A 128 -13.85 -8.20 3.59
CA PHE A 128 -14.55 -9.25 4.31
C PHE A 128 -14.72 -10.40 3.31
N LYS A 129 -14.14 -11.57 3.62
CA LYS A 129 -14.42 -12.81 2.90
C LYS A 129 -15.71 -13.40 3.44
#